data_AF-A0A514WZF2-F1
#
_entry.id   AF-A0A514WZF2-F1
#
_cell.length_a   1.000
_cell.length_b   1.000
_cell.length_c   1.000
_cell.angle_alpha   90.00
_cell.angle_beta   90.00
_cell.angle_gamma   90.00
#
_symmetry.space_group_name_H-M   'P 1'
#
loop_
_entity.id
_entity.type
_entity.pdbx_description
1 polymer ?
#
loop_
_entity_poly.entity_id
_entity_poly.type
_entity_poly.pdbx_seq_one_letter_code
_entity_poly.pdbx_strand_id
1 'polypeptide(L)'
;MKKFVQIFSLWMFFLLGACTKEPGYHVEHYKEIKIEDIPADIKVPSKVWDLLEFKPVTAESHEEKKAEGHGEAKAEGEHGGGEEKKEGGEKKEGAGGKDIVFSELSVFLVEKNDDIVKGEAVKISLPKGGGEIDLAQYITTNKGSFYVGFDFPQFTESTAQKVVFLSKTRKRRIDDKVLGAGCNQFLDITTTYTKEMAKAGLKVNTVRERYITVLGGTFFFSAQKAGTTYISQVTFKDSRYQNLFCEVP
;
A
#
# COMPACT_ATOMS: atom_id res chain seq x y z
N MET A 1 16.24 65.16 -42.27
CA MET A 1 16.60 64.22 -43.35
C MET A 1 16.89 62.85 -42.74
N LYS A 2 16.37 61.80 -43.39
CA LYS A 2 16.65 60.37 -43.28
C LYS A 2 16.34 59.62 -41.97
N LYS A 3 15.18 58.94 -42.05
CA LYS A 3 14.78 57.72 -41.33
C LYS A 3 15.84 56.62 -41.46
N PHE A 4 16.01 55.80 -40.42
CA PHE A 4 16.32 54.38 -40.62
C PHE A 4 15.56 53.53 -39.61
N VAL A 5 14.62 52.77 -40.17
CA VAL A 5 13.88 51.68 -39.56
C VAL A 5 14.80 50.46 -39.64
N GLN A 6 15.00 49.73 -38.54
CA GLN A 6 15.40 48.33 -38.63
C GLN A 6 14.70 47.50 -37.56
N ILE A 7 13.75 46.74 -38.09
CA ILE A 7 13.02 45.62 -37.52
C ILE A 7 14.01 44.44 -37.42
N PHE A 8 14.19 43.87 -36.22
CA PHE A 8 14.67 42.51 -36.01
C PHE A 8 13.94 41.98 -34.76
N SER A 9 12.78 41.35 -34.96
CA SER A 9 12.64 39.88 -34.96
C SER A 9 13.09 39.30 -33.60
N LEU A 10 12.21 39.32 -32.59
CA LEU A 10 11.32 38.20 -32.27
C LEU A 10 12.04 36.83 -32.33
N TRP A 11 13.01 36.62 -31.43
CA TRP A 11 13.37 35.26 -31.00
C TRP A 11 12.99 35.09 -29.54
N MET A 12 11.67 34.95 -29.38
CA MET A 12 11.03 34.37 -28.21
C MET A 12 11.47 32.90 -28.17
N PHE A 13 12.61 32.63 -27.56
CA PHE A 13 12.95 31.29 -27.10
C PHE A 13 11.94 30.91 -26.01
N PHE A 14 10.79 30.42 -26.45
CA PHE A 14 10.00 29.46 -25.70
C PHE A 14 10.89 28.23 -25.49
N LEU A 15 11.78 28.30 -24.50
CA LEU A 15 12.19 27.12 -23.77
C LEU A 15 10.92 26.64 -23.06
N LEU A 16 10.06 25.96 -23.82
CA LEU A 16 9.18 24.96 -23.27
C LEU A 16 10.12 23.99 -22.56
N GLY A 17 10.32 24.22 -21.27
CA GLY A 17 10.82 23.22 -20.36
C GLY A 17 9.82 22.09 -20.47
N ALA A 18 10.07 21.19 -21.42
CA ALA A 18 9.46 19.89 -21.45
C ALA A 18 9.75 19.34 -20.06
N CYS A 19 8.71 19.27 -19.24
CA CYS A 19 8.72 18.48 -18.03
C CYS A 19 8.97 17.06 -18.52
N THR A 20 10.23 16.68 -18.64
CA THR A 20 10.64 15.30 -18.82
C THR A 20 10.21 14.63 -17.53
N LYS A 21 8.99 14.09 -17.58
CA LYS A 21 8.44 13.26 -16.51
C LYS A 21 9.49 12.17 -16.33
N GLU A 22 10.20 12.17 -15.20
CA GLU A 22 11.19 11.13 -14.92
C GLU A 22 10.50 9.78 -15.16
N PRO A 23 11.07 8.89 -15.99
CA PRO A 23 10.45 7.60 -16.25
C PRO A 23 10.29 6.90 -14.90
N GLY A 24 9.04 6.69 -14.51
CA GLY A 24 8.69 5.98 -13.29
C GLY A 24 8.72 4.49 -13.50
N TYR A 25 7.88 3.76 -12.77
CA TYR A 25 7.73 2.32 -12.99
C TYR A 25 7.04 1.95 -14.31
N HIS A 26 6.51 2.90 -15.08
CA HIS A 26 5.93 2.64 -16.39
C HIS A 26 7.00 2.76 -17.49
N VAL A 27 7.48 1.61 -17.97
CA VAL A 27 8.38 1.48 -19.12
C VAL A 27 7.76 0.63 -20.23
N GLU A 28 8.32 0.70 -21.44
CA GLU A 28 7.79 0.00 -22.62
C GLU A 28 8.04 -1.52 -22.57
N HIS A 29 9.14 -1.93 -21.95
CA HIS A 29 9.57 -3.33 -21.92
C HIS A 29 9.85 -3.79 -20.49
N TYR A 30 9.30 -4.94 -20.12
CA TYR A 30 9.61 -5.63 -18.86
C TYR A 30 10.03 -7.05 -19.15
N LYS A 31 10.96 -7.55 -18.34
CA LYS A 31 11.14 -8.97 -18.15
C LYS A 31 9.97 -9.49 -17.30
N GLU A 32 9.10 -10.30 -17.91
CA GLU A 32 7.96 -10.89 -17.20
C GLU A 32 8.38 -12.14 -16.42
N ILE A 33 7.89 -12.24 -15.19
CA ILE A 33 8.10 -13.36 -14.28
C ILE A 33 6.74 -13.73 -13.71
N LYS A 34 6.34 -14.99 -13.87
CA LYS A 34 5.09 -15.51 -13.34
C LYS A 34 5.41 -16.42 -12.17
N ILE A 35 4.78 -16.16 -11.03
CA ILE A 35 4.83 -17.04 -9.87
C ILE A 35 3.55 -17.86 -9.90
N GLU A 36 3.67 -19.16 -10.18
CA GLU A 36 2.51 -20.06 -10.29
C GLU A 36 2.15 -20.71 -8.95
N ASP A 37 3.06 -20.67 -7.98
CA ASP A 37 2.84 -21.23 -6.65
C ASP A 37 1.75 -20.46 -5.91
N ILE A 38 0.60 -21.11 -5.73
CA ILE A 38 -0.50 -20.60 -4.90
C ILE A 38 0.02 -20.55 -3.46
N PRO A 39 0.09 -19.38 -2.81
CA PRO A 39 0.58 -19.31 -1.44
C PRO A 39 -0.32 -20.15 -0.53
N ALA A 40 0.28 -20.80 0.47
CA ALA A 40 -0.47 -21.38 1.58
C ALA A 40 -1.41 -20.31 2.14
N ASP A 41 -2.69 -20.67 2.34
CA ASP A 41 -3.82 -19.83 2.76
C ASP A 41 -3.46 -18.40 3.20
N ILE A 42 -4.04 -17.40 2.53
CA ILE A 42 -3.81 -15.98 2.86
C ILE A 42 -4.22 -15.74 4.32
N LYS A 43 -3.21 -15.61 5.18
CA LYS A 43 -3.42 -15.26 6.59
C LYS A 43 -3.52 -13.75 6.72
N VAL A 44 -4.72 -13.22 6.50
CA VAL A 44 -5.02 -11.82 6.81
C VAL A 44 -5.29 -11.71 8.33
N PRO A 45 -4.46 -10.98 9.11
CA PRO A 45 -4.71 -10.80 10.54
C PRO A 45 -6.05 -10.09 10.80
N SER A 46 -6.73 -10.41 11.91
CA SER A 46 -8.03 -9.79 12.27
C SER A 46 -7.99 -8.26 12.24
N LYS A 47 -6.93 -7.65 12.77
CA LYS A 47 -6.72 -6.19 12.72
C LYS A 47 -6.65 -5.63 11.30
N VAL A 48 -6.20 -6.41 10.32
CA VAL A 48 -6.20 -6.00 8.90
C VAL A 48 -7.60 -6.07 8.34
N TRP A 49 -8.39 -7.09 8.69
CA TRP A 49 -9.80 -7.14 8.28
C TRP A 49 -10.56 -5.90 8.71
N ASP A 50 -10.44 -5.48 9.97
CA ASP A 50 -11.09 -4.27 10.47
C ASP A 50 -10.71 -3.01 9.65
N LEU A 51 -9.49 -2.99 9.13
CA LEU A 51 -9.01 -1.91 8.28
C LEU A 51 -9.48 -2.09 6.82
N LEU A 52 -9.51 -3.30 6.26
CA LEU A 52 -9.90 -3.54 4.87
C LEU A 52 -11.42 -3.49 4.66
N GLU A 53 -12.21 -3.62 5.71
CA GLU A 53 -13.65 -3.58 5.63
C GLU A 53 -14.18 -2.17 5.27
N PHE A 54 -14.95 -2.12 4.20
CA PHE A 54 -15.76 -0.95 3.87
C PHE A 54 -17.02 -1.00 4.73
N LYS A 55 -17.13 -0.08 5.69
CA LYS A 55 -18.38 0.10 6.43
C LYS A 55 -19.46 0.51 5.44
N PRO A 56 -20.64 -0.15 5.42
CA PRO A 56 -21.74 0.30 4.59
C PRO A 56 -22.05 1.75 4.97
N VAL A 57 -22.16 2.62 3.96
CA VAL A 57 -22.65 3.99 4.18
C VAL A 57 -24.11 3.87 4.56
N THR A 58 -24.39 3.78 5.86
CA THR A 58 -25.74 3.98 6.37
C THR A 58 -26.11 5.42 6.06
N ALA A 59 -27.20 5.62 5.33
CA ALA A 59 -27.69 6.91 4.84
C ALA A 59 -28.23 7.82 5.95
N GLU A 60 -27.69 7.76 7.17
CA GLU A 60 -28.16 8.49 8.34
C GLU A 60 -26.96 9.02 9.14
N SER A 61 -26.61 10.29 8.91
CA SER A 61 -26.29 11.26 9.97
C SER A 61 -25.92 12.62 9.35
N HIS A 62 -26.90 13.29 8.74
CA HIS A 62 -26.97 14.74 8.86
C HIS A 62 -27.67 15.00 10.20
N GLU A 63 -26.91 15.04 11.29
CA GLU A 63 -27.38 15.67 12.52
C GLU A 63 -26.37 16.72 12.96
N GLU A 64 -26.85 17.96 12.92
CA GLU A 64 -26.20 19.16 13.39
C GLU A 64 -25.69 18.97 14.83
N LYS A 65 -24.40 19.24 15.02
CA LYS A 65 -23.86 19.54 16.34
C LYS A 65 -24.38 20.91 16.79
N LYS A 66 -25.21 20.92 17.83
CA LYS A 66 -25.29 22.05 18.78
C LYS A 66 -24.57 21.69 20.07
N ALA A 67 -23.86 22.68 20.58
CA ALA A 67 -22.95 22.63 21.72
C ALA A 67 -23.66 22.89 23.07
N GLU A 68 -22.85 22.74 24.14
CA GLU A 68 -23.07 23.11 25.56
C GLU A 68 -23.85 22.08 26.38
N GLY A 69 -23.48 21.68 27.61
CA GLY A 69 -22.38 22.03 28.51
C GLY A 69 -22.64 21.40 29.90
N HIS A 70 -21.56 21.09 30.63
CA HIS A 70 -21.40 20.92 32.09
C HIS A 70 -22.32 20.00 32.94
N GLY A 71 -21.68 19.17 33.78
CA GLY A 71 -22.25 18.65 35.02
C GLY A 71 -21.57 17.40 35.59
N GLU A 72 -20.63 17.57 36.53
CA GLU A 72 -20.11 16.51 37.41
C GLU A 72 -21.18 16.00 38.39
N ALA A 73 -21.17 14.69 38.72
CA ALA A 73 -21.21 14.20 40.11
C ALA A 73 -21.10 12.66 40.19
N LYS A 74 -20.39 12.22 41.23
CA LYS A 74 -20.04 10.85 41.67
C LYS A 74 -21.25 10.00 42.09
N ALA A 75 -21.10 8.67 42.04
CA ALA A 75 -21.30 7.78 43.20
C ALA A 75 -20.81 6.35 42.92
N GLU A 76 -20.10 5.80 43.89
CA GLU A 76 -19.65 4.41 44.01
C GLU A 76 -20.81 3.48 44.41
N GLY A 77 -20.68 2.18 44.09
CA GLY A 77 -21.57 1.13 44.57
C GLY A 77 -21.09 -0.26 44.16
N GLU A 78 -20.45 -0.95 45.09
CA GLU A 78 -20.04 -2.36 45.02
C GLU A 78 -21.21 -3.35 45.14
N HIS A 79 -20.91 -4.60 44.73
CA HIS A 79 -21.43 -5.90 45.17
C HIS A 79 -22.61 -6.58 44.45
N GLY A 80 -22.35 -7.85 44.11
CA GLY A 80 -23.30 -8.95 44.31
C GLY A 80 -23.61 -9.77 43.08
N GLY A 81 -23.08 -11.00 43.02
CA GLY A 81 -23.33 -11.98 41.97
C GLY A 81 -24.62 -12.78 42.14
N GLY A 82 -24.84 -13.73 41.23
CA GLY A 82 -25.85 -14.78 41.37
C GLY A 82 -26.62 -15.12 40.09
N GLU A 83 -26.09 -16.09 39.35
CA GLU A 83 -26.75 -17.20 38.62
C GLU A 83 -28.18 -17.09 38.03
N GLU A 84 -28.23 -17.48 36.74
CA GLU A 84 -29.15 -18.44 36.10
C GLU A 84 -30.67 -18.18 36.00
N LYS A 85 -31.15 -17.97 34.75
CA LYS A 85 -31.95 -18.91 33.92
C LYS A 85 -32.92 -18.18 32.97
N LYS A 86 -32.95 -18.66 31.71
CA LYS A 86 -34.10 -18.95 30.81
C LYS A 86 -33.63 -18.83 29.36
N GLU A 87 -33.47 -19.94 28.64
CA GLU A 87 -34.50 -20.60 27.82
C GLU A 87 -35.18 -19.70 26.78
N GLY A 88 -35.05 -20.11 25.51
CA GLY A 88 -36.04 -19.85 24.46
C GLY A 88 -35.79 -18.62 23.60
N GLY A 89 -35.29 -18.84 22.37
CA GLY A 89 -35.23 -17.79 21.36
C GLY A 89 -34.72 -18.30 20.02
N GLU A 90 -35.66 -18.66 19.14
CA GLU A 90 -35.44 -18.91 17.72
C GLU A 90 -34.61 -17.82 17.01
N LYS A 91 -33.90 -18.30 15.98
CA LYS A 91 -33.45 -17.59 14.76
C LYS A 91 -32.82 -16.21 14.92
N LYS A 92 -31.51 -16.17 14.68
CA LYS A 92 -30.94 -15.21 13.72
C LYS A 92 -30.05 -15.96 12.73
N GLU A 93 -30.63 -16.32 11.58
CA GLU A 93 -29.91 -16.25 10.31
C GLU A 93 -29.37 -14.81 10.21
N GLY A 94 -28.08 -14.66 10.49
CA GLY A 94 -27.48 -13.36 10.70
C GLY A 94 -26.07 -13.34 10.14
N ALA A 95 -25.96 -13.25 8.82
CA ALA A 95 -24.96 -12.48 8.09
C ALA A 95 -25.13 -12.83 6.60
N GLY A 96 -25.65 -11.89 5.80
CA GLY A 96 -25.40 -11.93 4.37
C GLY A 96 -23.89 -11.93 4.17
N GLY A 97 -23.33 -13.08 3.79
CA GLY A 97 -21.89 -13.26 3.66
C GLY A 97 -21.35 -12.23 2.68
N LYS A 98 -20.45 -11.38 3.14
CA LYS A 98 -19.70 -10.48 2.26
C LYS A 98 -18.96 -11.37 1.26
N ASP A 99 -19.31 -11.28 -0.02
CA ASP A 99 -18.64 -12.03 -1.07
C ASP A 99 -17.20 -11.53 -1.18
N ILE A 100 -16.24 -12.40 -0.85
CA ILE A 100 -14.80 -12.10 -0.86
C ILE A 100 -14.16 -12.94 -1.95
N VAL A 101 -13.49 -12.27 -2.89
CA VAL A 101 -12.85 -12.91 -4.04
C VAL A 101 -11.35 -12.58 -4.08
N PHE A 102 -10.51 -13.60 -4.13
CA PHE A 102 -9.07 -13.40 -4.27
C PHE A 102 -8.69 -13.11 -5.72
N SER A 103 -7.85 -12.09 -5.89
CA SER A 103 -7.43 -11.58 -7.21
C SER A 103 -5.92 -11.58 -7.37
N GLU A 104 -5.49 -11.60 -8.63
CA GLU A 104 -4.09 -11.47 -9.01
C GLU A 104 -3.57 -10.04 -8.73
N LEU A 105 -2.25 -9.92 -8.62
CA LEU A 105 -1.55 -8.67 -8.37
C LEU A 105 -0.25 -8.69 -9.16
N SER A 106 0.08 -7.62 -9.87
CA SER A 106 1.38 -7.47 -10.50
C SER A 106 2.23 -6.46 -9.75
N VAL A 107 3.52 -6.78 -9.59
CA VAL A 107 4.53 -5.89 -8.99
C VAL A 107 5.56 -5.55 -10.05
N PHE A 108 5.91 -4.27 -10.15
CA PHE A 108 6.93 -3.78 -11.08
C PHE A 108 8.14 -3.31 -10.30
N LEU A 109 9.33 -3.75 -10.71
CA LEU A 109 10.61 -3.27 -10.20
C LEU A 109 11.33 -2.63 -11.39
N VAL A 110 11.52 -1.32 -11.35
CA VAL A 110 12.12 -0.58 -12.47
C VAL A 110 13.30 0.24 -12.00
N GLU A 111 14.41 0.09 -12.69
CA GLU A 111 15.64 0.76 -12.40
C GLU A 111 15.54 2.28 -12.54
N LYS A 112 16.16 3.02 -11.60
CA LYS A 112 16.44 4.45 -11.76
C LYS A 112 17.93 4.71 -12.02
N ASN A 113 18.80 3.88 -11.45
CA ASN A 113 20.24 3.95 -11.61
C ASN A 113 20.73 2.60 -12.09
N ASP A 114 21.63 2.60 -13.06
CA ASP A 114 22.12 1.38 -13.73
C ASP A 114 22.58 0.28 -12.75
N ASP A 115 22.29 -0.97 -13.11
CA ASP A 115 22.69 -2.20 -12.41
C ASP A 115 22.19 -2.33 -10.96
N ILE A 116 21.04 -1.76 -10.62
CA ILE A 116 20.28 -1.94 -9.38
C ILE A 116 19.23 -3.04 -9.49
N VAL A 117 18.50 -3.12 -10.61
CA VAL A 117 17.50 -4.16 -10.88
C VAL A 117 18.05 -5.13 -11.93
N LYS A 118 18.04 -6.43 -11.62
CA LYS A 118 18.51 -7.47 -12.55
C LYS A 118 17.59 -7.54 -13.77
N GLY A 119 18.04 -6.98 -14.89
CA GLY A 119 17.28 -6.90 -16.13
C GLY A 119 16.52 -5.59 -16.33
N GLU A 120 16.96 -4.50 -15.69
CA GLU A 120 16.50 -3.09 -15.84
C GLU A 120 15.04 -2.83 -15.42
N ALA A 121 14.10 -3.65 -15.88
CA ALA A 121 12.69 -3.60 -15.53
C ALA A 121 12.09 -5.00 -15.46
N VAL A 122 11.49 -5.33 -14.32
CA VAL A 122 10.90 -6.64 -14.05
C VAL A 122 9.44 -6.48 -13.68
N LYS A 123 8.56 -7.28 -14.29
CA LYS A 123 7.15 -7.42 -13.91
C LYS A 123 6.95 -8.80 -13.31
N ILE A 124 6.50 -8.84 -12.07
CA ILE A 124 6.24 -10.06 -11.32
C ILE A 124 4.73 -10.21 -11.17
N SER A 125 4.15 -11.19 -11.85
CA SER A 125 2.73 -11.51 -11.75
C SER A 125 2.51 -12.56 -10.66
N LEU A 126 1.78 -12.16 -9.62
CA LEU A 126 1.39 -13.00 -8.50
C LEU A 126 0.00 -13.61 -8.77
N PRO A 127 -0.24 -14.86 -8.32
CA PRO A 127 -1.49 -15.55 -8.54
C PRO A 127 -2.62 -14.92 -7.73
N LYS A 128 -3.83 -15.47 -7.88
CA LYS A 128 -4.99 -15.05 -7.07
C LYS A 128 -4.67 -15.18 -5.59
N GLY A 129 -4.83 -14.08 -4.87
CA GLY A 129 -4.51 -14.02 -3.45
C GLY A 129 -3.12 -13.48 -3.13
N GLY A 130 -2.27 -13.32 -4.15
CA GLY A 130 -0.97 -12.71 -4.00
C GLY A 130 0.16 -13.70 -3.75
N GLY A 131 1.20 -13.25 -3.05
CA GLY A 131 2.35 -14.10 -2.75
C GLY A 131 3.50 -13.38 -2.07
N GLU A 132 4.68 -14.00 -2.12
CA GLU A 132 5.90 -13.46 -1.52
C GLU A 132 6.96 -13.21 -2.59
N ILE A 133 7.65 -12.08 -2.48
CA ILE A 133 8.74 -11.69 -3.36
C ILE A 133 10.01 -11.57 -2.52
N ASP A 134 11.00 -12.42 -2.83
CA ASP A 134 12.36 -12.27 -2.32
C ASP A 134 13.16 -11.31 -3.21
N LEU A 135 13.36 -10.09 -2.74
CA LEU A 135 14.07 -9.04 -3.46
C LEU A 135 15.54 -9.39 -3.73
N ALA A 136 16.14 -10.36 -3.03
CA ALA A 136 17.49 -10.84 -3.35
C ALA A 136 17.60 -11.42 -4.77
N GLN A 137 16.50 -11.94 -5.30
CA GLN A 137 16.45 -12.50 -6.63
C GLN A 137 16.49 -11.42 -7.71
N TYR A 138 16.00 -10.21 -7.41
CA TYR A 138 15.76 -9.16 -8.40
C TYR A 138 16.63 -7.92 -8.23
N ILE A 139 17.07 -7.62 -7.01
CA ILE A 139 17.85 -6.41 -6.70
C ILE A 139 19.32 -6.81 -6.50
N THR A 140 20.23 -6.09 -7.14
CA THR A 140 21.68 -6.31 -7.00
C THR A 140 22.18 -5.82 -5.64
N THR A 141 23.50 -5.83 -5.42
CA THR A 141 24.14 -5.24 -4.23
C THR A 141 24.65 -3.82 -4.50
N ASN A 142 24.42 -3.28 -5.69
CA ASN A 142 24.88 -1.94 -6.07
C ASN A 142 24.08 -0.85 -5.36
N LYS A 143 24.67 0.34 -5.30
CA LYS A 143 24.11 1.51 -4.59
C LYS A 143 23.38 2.42 -5.56
N GLY A 144 22.09 2.62 -5.33
CA GLY A 144 21.26 3.45 -6.20
C GLY A 144 19.80 3.40 -5.80
N SER A 145 18.94 3.81 -6.73
CA SER A 145 17.50 3.83 -6.55
C SER A 145 16.79 3.03 -7.63
N PHE A 146 15.59 2.58 -7.29
CA PHE A 146 14.66 1.95 -8.20
C PHE A 146 13.23 2.31 -7.77
N TYR A 147 12.28 2.09 -8.67
CA TYR A 147 10.86 2.30 -8.45
C TYR A 147 10.16 0.97 -8.22
N VAL A 148 9.19 0.96 -7.31
CA VAL A 148 8.26 -0.14 -7.12
C VAL A 148 6.87 0.31 -7.52
N GLY A 149 6.29 -0.38 -8.49
CA GLY A 149 4.90 -0.21 -8.91
C GLY A 149 4.04 -1.40 -8.52
N PHE A 150 2.74 -1.16 -8.43
CA PHE A 150 1.74 -2.19 -8.21
C PHE A 150 0.61 -2.00 -9.21
N ASP A 151 0.15 -3.09 -9.80
CA ASP A 151 -1.07 -3.13 -10.59
C ASP A 151 -2.01 -4.17 -9.99
N PHE A 152 -3.09 -3.67 -9.41
CA PHE A 152 -4.19 -4.47 -8.89
C PHE A 152 -5.42 -4.18 -9.76
N PRO A 153 -5.74 -5.06 -10.74
CA PRO A 153 -6.75 -4.77 -11.76
C PRO A 153 -8.13 -4.38 -11.19
N GLN A 154 -8.45 -4.88 -9.99
CA GLN A 154 -9.72 -4.64 -9.31
C GLN A 154 -9.89 -3.21 -8.81
N PHE A 155 -8.84 -2.39 -8.79
CA PHE A 155 -8.97 -0.94 -8.54
C PHE A 155 -9.63 -0.20 -9.70
N THR A 156 -9.54 -0.73 -10.92
CA THR A 156 -10.24 -0.14 -12.06
C THR A 156 -11.75 -0.32 -11.87
N GLU A 157 -12.48 0.79 -11.88
CA GLU A 157 -13.95 0.85 -11.67
C GLU A 157 -14.43 0.42 -10.28
N SER A 158 -13.55 0.27 -9.30
CA SER A 158 -13.97 0.01 -7.92
C SER A 158 -14.70 1.22 -7.33
N THR A 159 -15.73 0.97 -6.51
CA THR A 159 -16.41 2.01 -5.74
C THR A 159 -15.61 2.44 -4.52
N ALA A 160 -14.73 1.57 -4.01
CA ALA A 160 -13.85 1.86 -2.89
C ALA A 160 -12.54 1.07 -3.00
N GLN A 161 -11.44 1.67 -2.54
CA GLN A 161 -10.09 1.09 -2.60
C GLN A 161 -9.41 1.26 -1.26
N LYS A 162 -8.60 0.27 -0.86
CA LYS A 162 -7.81 0.34 0.34
C LYS A 162 -6.48 -0.39 0.18
N VAL A 163 -5.42 0.22 0.68
CA VAL A 163 -4.09 -0.39 0.77
C VAL A 163 -3.58 -0.28 2.20
N VAL A 164 -3.39 -1.42 2.85
CA VAL A 164 -2.88 -1.53 4.20
C VAL A 164 -1.50 -2.16 4.17
N PHE A 165 -0.53 -1.57 4.87
CA PHE A 165 0.81 -2.10 5.00
C PHE A 165 1.06 -2.62 6.41
N LEU A 166 1.46 -3.90 6.52
CA LEU A 166 1.99 -4.51 7.72
C LEU A 166 3.50 -4.55 7.64
N SER A 167 4.17 -3.67 8.38
CA SER A 167 5.62 -3.65 8.48
C SER A 167 6.13 -4.84 9.30
N LYS A 168 7.12 -5.55 8.74
CA LYS A 168 7.81 -6.67 9.41
C LYS A 168 9.29 -6.37 9.70
N THR A 169 9.72 -5.14 9.47
CA THR A 169 11.10 -4.70 9.69
C THR A 169 11.25 -3.83 10.92
N ARG A 170 12.44 -3.86 11.51
CA ARG A 170 12.81 -3.02 12.64
C ARG A 170 12.93 -1.55 12.20
N LYS A 171 12.52 -0.61 13.04
CA LYS A 171 12.85 0.82 12.81
C LYS A 171 14.37 0.99 12.86
N ARG A 172 14.93 1.75 11.92
CA ARG A 172 16.37 2.02 11.87
C ARG A 172 16.62 3.51 11.81
N ARG A 173 17.68 3.97 12.48
CA ARG A 173 18.21 5.32 12.31
C ARG A 173 19.36 5.28 11.30
N ILE A 174 19.21 6.00 10.20
CA ILE A 174 20.18 6.05 9.10
C ILE A 174 20.38 7.52 8.72
N ASP A 175 21.59 8.05 8.92
CA ASP A 175 21.97 9.44 8.63
C ASP A 175 20.96 10.45 9.23
N ASP A 176 20.63 10.27 10.51
CA ASP A 176 19.69 11.08 11.29
C ASP A 176 18.19 10.92 10.99
N LYS A 177 17.81 10.10 10.02
CA LYS A 177 16.40 9.78 9.73
C LYS A 177 16.01 8.44 10.32
N VAL A 178 14.85 8.39 10.96
CA VAL A 178 14.22 7.11 11.34
C VAL A 178 13.45 6.59 10.13
N LEU A 179 13.80 5.40 9.68
CA LEU A 179 13.18 4.70 8.56
C LEU A 179 12.49 3.43 9.02
N GLY A 180 11.46 3.05 8.27
CA GLY A 180 10.60 1.91 8.57
C GLY A 180 9.51 2.26 9.58
N ALA A 181 8.41 1.49 9.56
CA ALA A 181 7.32 1.67 10.49
C ALA A 181 7.53 0.93 11.81
N GLY A 182 8.45 -0.06 11.84
CA GLY A 182 8.71 -0.89 13.01
C GLY A 182 7.94 -2.20 12.99
N CYS A 183 8.21 -3.02 13.99
CA CYS A 183 7.71 -4.39 14.05
C CYS A 183 6.19 -4.44 14.20
N ASN A 184 5.56 -5.24 13.33
CA ASN A 184 4.13 -5.58 13.38
C ASN A 184 3.21 -4.35 13.43
N GLN A 185 3.63 -3.26 12.79
CA GLN A 185 2.83 -2.04 12.69
C GLN A 185 1.95 -2.09 11.45
N PHE A 186 0.65 -1.86 11.64
CA PHE A 186 -0.32 -1.71 10.57
C PHE A 186 -0.48 -0.24 10.23
N LEU A 187 -0.40 0.07 8.95
CA LEU A 187 -0.55 1.42 8.42
C LEU A 187 -1.57 1.40 7.28
N ASP A 188 -2.60 2.25 7.37
CA ASP A 188 -3.37 2.60 6.19
C ASP A 188 -2.52 3.53 5.32
N ILE A 189 -2.09 3.04 4.17
CA ILE A 189 -1.25 3.78 3.23
C ILE A 189 -2.00 4.16 1.96
N THR A 190 -3.34 4.03 1.93
CA THR A 190 -4.16 4.21 0.72
C THR A 190 -3.86 5.55 0.03
N THR A 191 -3.90 6.67 0.77
CA THR A 191 -3.63 8.00 0.21
C THR A 191 -2.21 8.13 -0.36
N THR A 192 -1.22 7.64 0.38
CA THR A 192 0.19 7.66 -0.06
C THR A 192 0.38 6.79 -1.29
N TYR A 193 -0.20 5.59 -1.28
CA TYR A 193 -0.18 4.65 -2.39
C TYR A 193 -0.75 5.28 -3.66
N THR A 194 -1.98 5.81 -3.61
CA THR A 194 -2.64 6.42 -4.78
C THR A 194 -1.81 7.58 -5.33
N LYS A 195 -1.23 8.41 -4.46
CA LYS A 195 -0.39 9.54 -4.84
C LYS A 195 0.90 9.10 -5.54
N GLU A 196 1.58 8.08 -5.05
CA GLU A 196 2.85 7.62 -5.60
C GLU A 196 2.64 6.79 -6.87
N MET A 197 1.60 5.95 -6.93
CA MET A 197 1.24 5.17 -8.13
C MET A 197 0.80 6.04 -9.30
N ALA A 198 0.14 7.19 -9.04
CA ALA A 198 -0.21 8.16 -10.08
C ALA A 198 1.01 8.91 -10.67
N LYS A 199 2.17 8.80 -10.02
CA LYS A 199 3.41 9.47 -10.44
C LYS A 199 4.37 8.47 -11.08
N ALA A 200 5.36 8.02 -10.29
CA ALA A 200 6.48 7.23 -10.74
C ALA A 200 6.58 5.90 -9.97
N GLY A 201 5.64 5.61 -9.07
CA GLY A 201 5.72 4.49 -8.15
C GLY A 201 6.48 4.87 -6.88
N LEU A 202 6.65 3.90 -5.98
CA LEU A 202 7.43 4.09 -4.76
C LEU A 202 8.92 4.13 -5.10
N LYS A 203 9.53 5.30 -5.01
CA LYS A 203 10.98 5.43 -5.13
C LYS A 203 11.67 4.93 -3.86
N VAL A 204 12.51 3.92 -4.01
CA VAL A 204 13.30 3.34 -2.91
C VAL A 204 14.79 3.38 -3.23
N ASN A 205 15.63 3.08 -2.23
CA ASN A 205 17.07 3.24 -2.33
C ASN A 205 17.81 2.07 -1.68
N THR A 206 18.84 1.54 -2.35
CA THR A 206 19.59 0.37 -1.88
C THR A 206 20.70 0.71 -0.88
N VAL A 207 21.13 1.98 -0.79
CA VAL A 207 22.20 2.41 0.12
C VAL A 207 21.80 2.09 1.56
N ARG A 208 22.65 1.32 2.26
CA ARG A 208 22.42 0.90 3.65
C ARG A 208 21.06 0.19 3.83
N GLU A 209 20.65 -0.57 2.82
CA GLU A 209 19.46 -1.42 2.84
C GLU A 209 18.18 -0.62 3.19
N ARG A 210 18.12 0.65 2.77
CA ARG A 210 16.97 1.53 3.04
C ARG A 210 15.68 0.98 2.43
N TYR A 211 15.74 0.43 1.22
CA TYR A 211 14.59 -0.12 0.52
C TYR A 211 13.89 -1.22 1.33
N ILE A 212 14.63 -2.21 1.83
CA ILE A 212 14.03 -3.33 2.56
C ILE A 212 13.51 -2.87 3.93
N THR A 213 14.14 -1.86 4.53
CA THR A 213 13.64 -1.25 5.77
C THR A 213 12.23 -0.64 5.59
N VAL A 214 11.92 -0.14 4.39
CA VAL A 214 10.62 0.49 4.08
C VAL A 214 9.62 -0.50 3.48
N LEU A 215 10.07 -1.38 2.59
CA LEU A 215 9.20 -2.33 1.87
C LEU A 215 8.98 -3.64 2.63
N GLY A 216 9.90 -4.01 3.52
CA GLY A 216 9.89 -5.30 4.20
C GLY A 216 8.65 -5.48 5.09
N GLY A 217 7.76 -6.36 4.66
CA GLY A 217 6.41 -6.42 5.20
C GLY A 217 5.42 -6.92 4.17
N THR A 218 4.13 -6.80 4.48
CA THR A 218 3.03 -7.24 3.62
C THR A 218 2.13 -6.08 3.28
N PHE A 219 1.91 -5.88 1.98
CA PHE A 219 0.92 -4.96 1.44
C PHE A 219 -0.36 -5.74 1.17
N PHE A 220 -1.48 -5.28 1.72
CA PHE A 220 -2.81 -5.83 1.48
C PHE A 220 -3.59 -4.84 0.61
N PHE A 221 -4.22 -5.36 -0.44
CA PHE A 221 -5.01 -4.60 -1.39
C PHE A 221 -6.46 -5.07 -1.27
N SER A 222 -7.39 -4.13 -1.16
CA SER A 222 -8.82 -4.41 -1.13
C SER A 222 -9.57 -3.44 -2.04
N ALA A 223 -10.44 -3.97 -2.89
CA ALA A 223 -11.29 -3.19 -3.77
C ALA A 223 -12.74 -3.67 -3.65
N GLN A 224 -13.69 -2.74 -3.57
CA GLN A 224 -15.11 -3.06 -3.62
C GLN A 224 -15.66 -2.82 -5.03
N LYS A 225 -16.28 -3.82 -5.64
CA LYS A 225 -16.92 -3.73 -6.96
C LYS A 225 -18.22 -4.54 -6.96
N ALA A 226 -19.33 -3.87 -7.27
CA ALA A 226 -20.67 -4.47 -7.33
C ALA A 226 -21.07 -5.28 -6.07
N GLY A 227 -20.64 -4.83 -4.89
CA GLY A 227 -20.92 -5.51 -3.62
C GLY A 227 -19.94 -6.63 -3.24
N THR A 228 -19.11 -7.10 -4.16
CA THR A 228 -18.02 -8.06 -3.91
C THR A 228 -16.75 -7.32 -3.47
N THR A 229 -16.06 -7.88 -2.47
CA THR A 229 -14.76 -7.39 -1.99
C THR A 229 -13.65 -8.24 -2.59
N TYR A 230 -12.79 -7.62 -3.39
CA TYR A 230 -11.65 -8.28 -3.99
C TYR A 230 -10.39 -8.03 -3.19
N ILE A 231 -9.62 -9.08 -2.90
CA ILE A 231 -8.44 -8.97 -2.05
C ILE A 231 -7.22 -9.62 -2.71
N SER A 232 -6.06 -9.01 -2.51
CA SER A 232 -4.76 -9.61 -2.81
C SER A 232 -3.70 -9.08 -1.84
N GLN A 233 -2.54 -9.73 -1.79
CA GLN A 233 -1.42 -9.26 -0.98
C GLN A 233 -0.07 -9.46 -1.66
N VAL A 234 0.94 -8.72 -1.22
CA VAL A 234 2.33 -9.08 -1.49
C VAL A 234 3.19 -8.88 -0.27
N THR A 235 3.96 -9.90 0.06
CA THR A 235 4.99 -9.83 1.09
C THR A 235 6.34 -9.62 0.45
N PHE A 236 7.05 -8.56 0.81
CA PHE A 236 8.44 -8.39 0.42
C PHE A 236 9.37 -8.86 1.53
N LYS A 237 10.33 -9.71 1.14
CA LYS A 237 11.48 -10.06 1.95
C LYS A 237 12.77 -9.83 1.17
N ASP A 238 13.89 -9.88 1.87
CA ASP A 238 15.20 -10.01 1.23
C ASP A 238 16.02 -11.01 2.03
N SER A 239 16.24 -12.20 1.45
CA SER A 239 16.93 -13.29 2.12
C SER A 239 18.37 -12.96 2.54
N ARG A 240 18.98 -11.92 1.95
CA ARG A 240 20.32 -11.43 2.34
C ARG A 240 20.30 -10.66 3.66
N TYR A 241 19.15 -10.13 4.08
CA TYR A 241 19.04 -9.17 5.19
C TYR A 241 17.98 -9.58 6.22
N GLN A 242 17.88 -10.87 6.54
CA GLN A 242 16.92 -11.41 7.51
C GLN A 242 17.05 -10.77 8.90
N ASN A 243 18.25 -10.34 9.27
CA ASN A 243 18.52 -9.64 10.53
C ASN A 243 17.82 -8.27 10.66
N LEU A 244 17.33 -7.69 9.55
CA LEU A 244 16.56 -6.44 9.55
C LEU A 244 15.08 -6.68 9.85
N PHE A 245 14.62 -7.92 9.74
CA PHE A 245 13.26 -8.32 10.07
C PHE A 245 13.09 -8.54 11.58
N CYS A 246 11.84 -8.44 12.00
CA CYS A 246 11.44 -8.74 13.36
C CYS A 246 11.33 -10.25 13.54
N GLU A 247 11.70 -10.74 14.72
CA GLU A 247 11.44 -12.12 15.08
C GLU A 247 9.93 -12.36 15.08
N VAL A 248 9.53 -13.56 14.63
CA VAL A 248 8.12 -13.95 14.66
C VAL A 248 7.74 -14.12 16.14
N PRO A 249 6.72 -13.38 16.63
CA PRO A 249 6.26 -13.52 18.01
C PRO A 249 5.63 -14.88 18.28
#